data_AF-A0A8T9BQ87-F1
#
_entry.id   AF-A0A8T9BQ87-F1
#
_cell.length_a   1.000
_cell.length_b   1.000
_cell.length_c   1.000
_cell.angle_alpha   90.00
_cell.angle_beta   90.00
_cell.angle_gamma   90.00
#
_symmetry.space_group_name_H-M   'P 1'
#
loop_
_entity.id
_entity.type
_entity.pdbx_description
1 polymer ?
#
loop_
_entity_poly.entity_id
_entity_poly.type
_entity_poly.pdbx_seq_one_letter_code
_entity_poly.pdbx_strand_id
1 'polypeptide(L)'
;MGAPQFIGKDPKLVDIKANNTGAIALVKNPHLHEQSKHIDISYHHIRDLEAKKRITITYIPTDQMIANSFTKPLERTKFEGFKHMIGLVDDGIEKRTRF
;
A
#
# COMPACT_ATOMS: atom_id res chain seq x y z
N MET A 1 11.57 -28.38 -6.77
CA MET A 1 10.94 -27.03 -6.71
C MET A 1 10.82 -26.64 -5.25
N GLY A 2 11.70 -25.78 -4.76
CA GLY A 2 11.65 -25.30 -3.37
C GLY A 2 10.58 -24.22 -3.22
N ALA A 3 9.66 -24.39 -2.28
CA ALA A 3 8.72 -23.33 -1.93
C ALA A 3 9.50 -22.08 -1.44
N PRO A 4 9.09 -20.86 -1.81
CA PRO A 4 9.74 -19.65 -1.34
C PRO A 4 9.68 -19.54 0.19
N GLN A 5 10.84 -19.38 0.81
CA GLN A 5 11.09 -19.49 2.25
C GLN A 5 10.57 -18.31 3.09
N PHE A 6 9.74 -17.42 2.51
CA PHE A 6 9.22 -16.24 3.19
C PHE A 6 7.86 -16.44 3.88
N ILE A 7 7.29 -17.66 3.83
CA ILE A 7 6.04 -17.96 4.53
C ILE A 7 6.40 -18.38 5.96
N GLY A 8 6.30 -17.42 6.90
CA GLY A 8 6.41 -17.69 8.33
C GLY A 8 5.48 -18.82 8.77
N LYS A 9 5.90 -19.57 9.80
CA LYS A 9 5.32 -20.86 10.23
C LYS A 9 3.84 -20.84 10.62
N ASP A 10 3.25 -19.65 10.74
CA ASP A 10 1.80 -19.44 10.76
C ASP A 10 1.48 -18.30 9.79
N PRO A 11 0.59 -18.46 8.80
CA PRO A 11 0.19 -17.37 7.95
C PRO A 11 -0.66 -16.39 8.77
N LYS A 12 0.00 -15.46 9.46
CA LYS A 12 -0.69 -14.28 9.99
C LYS A 12 -1.40 -13.62 8.81
N LEU A 13 -2.71 -13.48 8.93
CA LEU A 13 -3.53 -12.73 8.00
C LEU A 13 -2.91 -11.35 7.80
N VAL A 14 -2.47 -11.04 6.58
CA VAL A 14 -1.87 -9.75 6.25
C VAL A 14 -2.96 -8.78 5.84
N ASP A 15 -3.13 -7.69 6.59
CA ASP A 15 -4.05 -6.62 6.23
C ASP A 15 -3.35 -5.62 5.30
N ILE A 16 -3.84 -5.53 4.07
CA ILE A 16 -3.36 -4.62 3.03
C ILE A 16 -4.25 -3.38 3.05
N LYS A 17 -3.63 -2.22 3.29
CA LYS A 17 -4.31 -0.92 3.20
C LYS A 17 -4.27 -0.38 1.78
N ALA A 18 -5.41 0.01 1.22
CA ALA A 18 -5.50 0.57 -0.13
C ALA A 18 -6.46 1.77 -0.18
N ASN A 19 -6.16 2.78 -1.00
CA ASN A 19 -7.08 3.92 -1.23
C ASN A 19 -7.85 3.82 -2.56
N ASN A 20 -7.48 2.91 -3.45
CA ASN A 20 -8.14 2.75 -4.74
C ASN A 20 -9.39 1.88 -4.58
N THR A 21 -10.54 2.53 -4.43
CA THR A 21 -11.85 1.87 -4.27
C THR A 21 -12.21 0.99 -5.46
N GLY A 22 -11.83 1.37 -6.68
CA GLY A 22 -12.01 0.54 -7.88
C GLY A 22 -11.24 -0.77 -7.78
N ALA A 23 -9.96 -0.72 -7.41
CA ALA A 23 -9.15 -1.92 -7.20
C ALA A 23 -9.68 -2.81 -6.06
N ILE A 24 -10.18 -2.21 -4.97
CA ILE A 24 -10.81 -2.97 -3.86
C ILE A 24 -12.12 -3.63 -4.31
N ALA A 25 -12.96 -2.89 -5.04
CA ALA A 25 -14.23 -3.40 -5.55
C ALA A 25 -14.02 -4.53 -6.54
N LEU A 26 -13.01 -4.39 -7.39
CA LEU A 26 -12.51 -5.47 -8.22
C LEU A 26 -12.19 -6.68 -7.31
N VAL A 27 -11.34 -6.56 -6.27
CA VAL A 27 -10.92 -7.78 -5.53
C VAL A 27 -12.12 -8.48 -4.89
N LYS A 28 -13.09 -7.70 -4.40
CA LYS A 28 -14.28 -8.21 -3.70
C LYS A 28 -15.38 -8.71 -4.62
N ASN A 29 -15.51 -8.18 -5.84
CA ASN A 29 -16.59 -8.52 -6.76
C ASN A 29 -16.05 -9.10 -8.07
N PRO A 30 -16.14 -10.42 -8.26
CA PRO A 30 -15.48 -11.06 -9.37
C PRO A 30 -16.06 -10.71 -10.75
N HIS A 31 -17.29 -10.18 -10.79
CA HIS A 31 -18.05 -9.91 -12.01
C HIS A 31 -17.79 -8.55 -12.65
N LEU A 32 -17.04 -7.68 -11.97
CA LEU A 32 -16.60 -6.40 -12.54
C LEU A 32 -15.35 -6.66 -13.40
N HIS A 33 -15.53 -6.86 -14.70
CA HIS A 33 -14.44 -6.97 -15.66
C HIS A 33 -14.23 -5.62 -16.36
N GLU A 34 -13.29 -4.83 -15.89
CA GLU A 34 -12.72 -3.73 -16.67
C GLU A 34 -11.53 -4.27 -17.48
N GLN A 35 -11.58 -4.15 -18.80
CA GLN A 35 -10.61 -4.72 -19.73
C GLN A 35 -9.23 -4.05 -19.55
N SER A 36 -8.35 -4.64 -18.77
CA SER A 36 -6.96 -4.19 -18.63
C SER A 36 -6.05 -5.39 -18.29
N LYS A 37 -5.37 -5.92 -19.31
CA LYS A 37 -4.52 -7.13 -19.20
C LYS A 37 -3.46 -7.06 -18.08
N HIS A 38 -2.98 -5.87 -17.75
CA HIS A 38 -2.01 -5.67 -16.66
C HIS A 38 -2.61 -5.81 -15.26
N ILE A 39 -3.92 -5.56 -15.12
CA ILE A 39 -4.64 -5.73 -13.86
C ILE A 39 -4.92 -7.21 -13.65
N ASP A 40 -5.27 -7.96 -14.71
CA ASP A 40 -5.71 -9.36 -14.63
C ASP A 40 -4.77 -10.26 -13.84
N ILE A 41 -3.45 -10.28 -14.09
CA ILE A 41 -2.54 -11.24 -13.44
C ILE A 41 -2.43 -10.99 -11.92
N SER A 42 -2.10 -9.76 -11.52
CA SER A 42 -1.97 -9.37 -10.11
C SER A 42 -3.29 -9.54 -9.36
N TYR A 43 -4.39 -9.30 -10.06
CA TYR A 43 -5.73 -9.38 -9.53
C TYR A 43 -6.19 -10.80 -9.21
N HIS A 44 -5.99 -11.75 -10.13
CA HIS A 44 -6.28 -13.16 -9.84
C HIS A 44 -5.48 -13.65 -8.64
N HIS A 45 -4.20 -13.26 -8.55
CA HIS A 45 -3.36 -13.62 -7.42
C HIS A 45 -3.85 -13.05 -6.08
N ILE A 46 -4.19 -11.76 -6.03
CA ILE A 46 -4.69 -11.10 -4.83
C ILE A 46 -6.04 -11.69 -4.40
N ARG A 47 -6.96 -11.94 -5.35
CA ARG A 47 -8.24 -12.61 -5.07
C ARG A 47 -8.02 -14.01 -4.49
N ASP A 48 -7.12 -14.81 -5.06
CA ASP A 48 -6.81 -16.14 -4.54
C ASP A 48 -6.29 -16.10 -3.11
N LEU A 49 -5.46 -15.11 -2.77
CA LEU A 49 -4.95 -14.93 -1.42
C LEU A 49 -6.04 -14.48 -0.44
N GLU A 50 -6.97 -13.63 -0.88
CA GLU A 50 -8.10 -13.15 -0.07
C GLU A 50 -9.11 -14.29 0.18
N ALA A 51 -9.46 -15.06 -0.85
CA ALA A 51 -10.30 -16.26 -0.75
C ALA A 51 -9.69 -17.32 0.17
N LYS A 52 -8.35 -17.49 0.15
CA LYS A 52 -7.61 -18.38 1.06
C LYS A 52 -7.42 -17.79 2.47
N LYS A 53 -8.01 -16.62 2.77
CA LYS A 53 -7.87 -15.87 4.04
C LYS A 53 -6.41 -15.67 4.45
N ARG A 54 -5.53 -15.47 3.47
CA ARG A 54 -4.11 -15.13 3.69
C ARG A 54 -3.91 -13.64 3.78
N ILE A 55 -4.79 -12.87 3.13
CA ILE A 55 -4.81 -11.40 3.18
C ILE A 55 -6.21 -10.88 3.46
N THR A 56 -6.30 -9.63 3.90
CA THR A 56 -7.54 -8.83 3.89
C THR A 56 -7.21 -7.47 3.28
N ILE A 57 -8.17 -6.85 2.59
CA ILE A 57 -7.97 -5.53 1.98
C ILE A 57 -8.92 -4.53 2.63
N THR A 58 -8.33 -3.52 3.27
CA THR A 58 -9.05 -2.47 3.98
C THR A 58 -8.85 -1.13 3.29
N TYR A 59 -9.95 -0.42 3.04
CA TYR A 59 -9.88 0.94 2.50
C TYR A 59 -9.28 1.90 3.52
N ILE A 60 -8.38 2.77 3.06
CA ILE A 60 -7.93 3.95 3.81
C ILE A 60 -8.06 5.21 2.96
N PRO A 61 -8.45 6.36 3.54
CA PRO A 61 -8.46 7.63 2.82
C PRO A 61 -7.07 8.01 2.29
N THR A 62 -7.03 8.70 1.15
CA THR A 62 -5.78 9.15 0.50
C THR A 62 -4.89 9.97 1.44
N ASP A 63 -5.48 10.83 2.28
CA ASP A 63 -4.75 11.67 3.23
C ASP A 63 -4.18 10.88 4.42
N GLN A 64 -4.58 9.62 4.60
CA GLN A 64 -4.03 8.71 5.60
C GLN A 64 -3.10 7.65 4.99
N MET A 65 -3.03 7.57 3.66
CA MET A 65 -2.19 6.61 2.96
C MET A 65 -0.76 7.13 2.84
N ILE A 66 0.04 6.82 3.87
CA ILE A 66 1.47 7.14 3.94
C ILE A 66 2.22 6.73 2.67
N ALA A 67 1.85 5.61 2.03
CA ALA A 67 2.46 5.17 0.78
C ALA A 67 2.40 6.22 -0.36
N ASN A 68 1.45 7.16 -0.32
CA ASN A 68 1.38 8.27 -1.27
C ASN A 68 2.60 9.20 -1.17
N SER A 69 3.23 9.35 0.01
CA SER A 69 4.45 10.17 0.16
C SER A 69 5.65 9.61 -0.59
N PHE A 70 5.64 8.32 -0.90
CA PHE A 70 6.72 7.65 -1.63
C PHE A 70 6.44 7.48 -3.12
N THR A 71 5.19 7.69 -3.56
CA THR A 71 4.75 7.36 -4.92
C THR A 71 4.24 8.56 -5.71
N LYS A 72 4.00 9.70 -5.06
CA LYS A 72 3.45 10.90 -5.70
C LYS A 72 4.27 12.15 -5.37
N PRO A 73 4.40 13.09 -6.30
CA PRO A 73 4.77 14.46 -5.95
C PRO A 73 3.60 15.06 -5.14
N LEU A 74 3.90 15.53 -3.93
CA LEU A 74 2.92 16.10 -3.01
C LEU A 74 3.17 17.58 -2.79
N GLU A 75 2.09 18.33 -2.59
CA GLU A 75 2.17 19.70 -2.09
C GLU A 75 2.81 19.73 -0.70
N ARG A 76 3.50 20.83 -0.38
CA ARG A 76 4.27 20.98 0.86
C ARG A 76 3.47 20.61 2.10
N THR A 77 2.24 21.09 2.23
CA THR A 77 1.39 20.81 3.41
C THR A 77 1.12 19.31 3.58
N LYS A 78 0.82 18.59 2.50
CA LYS A 78 0.59 17.14 2.53
C LYS A 78 1.88 16.37 2.82
N PHE A 79 2.98 16.80 2.21
CA PHE A 79 4.29 16.21 2.45
C PHE A 79 4.72 16.35 3.93
N GLU A 80 4.58 17.54 4.51
CA GLU A 80 4.85 17.73 5.94
C GLU A 80 3.92 16.85 6.80
N GLY A 81 2.63 16.78 6.49
CA GLY A 81 1.71 15.87 7.17
C GLY A 81 2.21 14.42 7.18
N PHE A 82 2.60 13.89 6.02
CA PHE A 82 3.14 12.52 5.94
C PHE A 82 4.50 12.37 6.61
N LYS A 83 5.39 13.37 6.56
CA LYS A 83 6.67 13.37 7.30
C LYS A 83 6.45 13.15 8.79
N HIS A 84 5.49 13.88 9.38
CA HIS A 84 5.15 13.71 10.79
C HIS A 84 4.56 12.32 11.04
N MET A 85 3.71 11.80 10.15
CA MET A 85 3.12 10.46 10.29
C MET A 85 4.15 9.32 10.26
N ILE A 86 5.26 9.47 9.51
CA ILE A 86 6.34 8.48 9.47
C ILE A 86 7.40 8.69 10.57
N GLY A 87 7.25 9.72 11.40
CA GLY A 87 8.22 10.05 12.45
C GLY A 87 9.52 10.68 11.93
N LEU A 88 9.48 11.28 10.73
CA LEU A 88 10.64 11.98 10.19
C LEU A 88 10.77 13.34 10.87
N VAL A 89 11.76 13.46 11.72
CA VAL A 89 12.11 14.67 12.46
C VAL A 89 13.34 15.33 11.84
N ASP A 90 13.35 16.66 11.78
CA ASP A 90 14.60 17.39 11.52
C ASP A 90 15.51 17.21 12.75
N ASP A 91 16.73 16.72 12.53
CA ASP A 91 17.67 16.38 13.62
C ASP A 91 18.30 17.61 14.30
N GLY A 92 17.81 18.81 13.98
CA GLY A 92 18.31 20.04 14.57
C GLY A 92 19.78 20.31 14.25
N ILE A 93 20.38 19.68 13.22
CA ILE A 93 21.64 20.17 12.66
C ILE A 93 21.34 21.54 12.06
N GLU A 94 21.56 22.54 12.91
CA GLU A 94 21.74 23.93 12.57
C GLU A 94 22.59 23.94 11.30
N LYS A 95 21.98 24.41 10.19
CA LYS A 95 22.69 24.54 8.94
C LYS A 95 23.91 25.38 9.25
N ARG A 96 25.08 24.75 9.33
CA ARG A 96 26.36 25.44 9.36
C ARG A 96 26.42 26.20 8.05
N THR A 97 25.96 27.44 8.09
CA THR A 97 26.24 28.46 7.11
C THR A 97 27.76 28.56 7.06
N ARG A 98 28.38 27.87 6.10
CA ARG A 98 29.73 28.17 5.67
C ARG A 98 29.58 28.99 4.39
N PHE A 99 29.93 30.27 4.57
CA PHE A 99 30.39 31.28 3.62
C PHE A 99 30.15 31.02 2.14
#